data_AF-A0A4Q3AF42-F1
#
_entry.id   AF-A0A4Q3AF42-F1
#
_cell.length_a   1.000
_cell.length_b   1.000
_cell.length_c   1.000
_cell.angle_alpha   90.00
_cell.angle_beta   90.00
_cell.angle_gamma   90.00
#
_symmetry.space_group_name_H-M   'P 1'
#
loop_
_entity.id
_entity.type
_entity.pdbx_description
1 polymer ?
#
loop_
_entity_poly.entity_id
_entity_poly.type
_entity_poly.pdbx_seq_one_letter_code
_entity_poly.pdbx_strand_id
1 'polypeptide(L)'
;MTRASASNPMFGGGLWRNAGGREIEVEDALDPPASTGFWQEAGLSRSQPRDFYALIGSSGRRVYIWPREQVVIARHGVARSWRDGPFLRAI
;
A
#
# COMPACT_ATOMS: atom_id res chain seq x y z
N MET A 1 -6.29 15.32 -11.46
CA MET A 1 -7.53 14.57 -11.76
C MET A 1 -7.18 13.14 -12.13
N THR A 2 -7.73 12.16 -11.44
CA THR A 2 -7.61 10.73 -11.75
C THR A 2 -8.50 10.43 -12.97
N ARG A 3 -7.97 10.60 -14.19
CA ARG A 3 -8.77 10.37 -15.39
C ARG A 3 -8.89 8.85 -15.60
N ALA A 4 -10.01 8.30 -15.15
CA ALA A 4 -10.45 6.98 -15.55
C ALA A 4 -10.52 6.97 -17.08
N SER A 5 -10.04 5.93 -17.75
CA SER A 5 -10.15 5.91 -19.21
C SER A 5 -11.62 5.74 -19.58
N ALA A 6 -12.06 6.29 -20.70
CA ALA A 6 -13.43 6.06 -21.17
C ALA A 6 -13.70 4.56 -21.38
N SER A 7 -12.65 3.78 -21.67
CA SER A 7 -12.70 2.34 -21.86
C SER A 7 -12.81 1.55 -20.55
N ASN A 8 -12.28 2.06 -19.44
CA ASN A 8 -12.45 1.47 -18.11
C ASN A 8 -12.51 2.59 -17.05
N PRO A 9 -13.72 2.97 -16.60
CA PRO A 9 -13.88 3.97 -15.56
C PRO A 9 -13.57 3.45 -14.15
N MET A 10 -13.33 2.13 -14.01
CA MET A 10 -13.07 1.47 -12.74
C MET A 10 -11.57 1.41 -12.44
N PHE A 11 -11.23 1.44 -11.16
CA PHE A 11 -9.86 1.29 -10.66
C PHE A 11 -9.81 0.09 -9.72
N GLY A 12 -8.76 -0.73 -9.85
CA GLY A 12 -8.48 -1.84 -8.94
C GLY A 12 -7.33 -1.51 -7.99
N GLY A 13 -7.26 -2.27 -6.90
CA GLY A 13 -6.14 -2.24 -5.96
C GLY A 13 -5.98 -3.60 -5.29
N GLY A 14 -4.77 -3.89 -4.82
CA GLY A 14 -4.49 -5.07 -4.01
C GLY A 14 -4.70 -4.78 -2.52
N LEU A 15 -5.18 -5.77 -1.77
CA LEU A 15 -5.25 -5.70 -0.30
C LEU A 15 -3.97 -6.30 0.30
N TRP A 16 -3.28 -5.52 1.12
CA TRP A 16 -1.98 -5.88 1.69
C TRP A 16 -2.02 -5.84 3.20
N ARG A 17 -1.75 -6.97 3.85
CA ARG A 17 -1.65 -7.06 5.31
C ARG A 17 -0.22 -6.81 5.77
N ASN A 18 -0.07 -6.05 6.86
CA ASN A 18 1.22 -5.78 7.49
C ASN A 18 1.71 -6.92 8.39
N ALA A 19 2.01 -8.09 7.81
CA ALA A 19 2.32 -9.28 8.61
C ALA A 19 3.82 -9.57 8.78
N GLY A 20 4.64 -9.20 7.80
CA GLY A 20 6.07 -9.47 7.77
C GLY A 20 6.93 -8.43 8.48
N GLY A 21 8.20 -8.77 8.71
CA GLY A 21 9.17 -7.89 9.39
C GLY A 21 10.01 -7.02 8.45
N ARG A 22 10.04 -7.35 7.15
CA ARG A 22 10.82 -6.63 6.14
C ARG A 22 9.95 -5.55 5.50
N GLU A 23 10.26 -4.29 5.81
CA GLU A 23 9.57 -3.14 5.22
C GLU A 23 9.82 -3.07 3.73
N ILE A 24 8.76 -2.99 2.93
CA ILE A 24 8.83 -2.91 1.47
C ILE A 24 8.03 -1.72 0.95
N GLU A 25 8.39 -1.30 -0.25
CA GLU A 25 7.53 -0.47 -1.10
C GLU A 25 6.89 -1.37 -2.15
N VAL A 26 5.56 -1.47 -2.14
CA VAL A 26 4.84 -2.46 -2.96
C VAL A 26 4.99 -2.17 -4.45
N GLU A 27 4.96 -0.90 -4.87
CA GLU A 27 5.12 -0.55 -6.29
C GLU A 27 6.52 -0.94 -6.83
N ASP A 28 7.56 -0.90 -5.99
CA ASP A 28 8.92 -1.32 -6.36
C ASP A 28 9.07 -2.86 -6.42
N ALA A 29 8.21 -3.61 -5.73
CA ALA A 29 8.29 -5.07 -5.59
C ALA A 29 7.44 -5.86 -6.62
N LEU A 30 6.60 -5.16 -7.38
CA LEU A 30 5.70 -5.77 -8.37
C LEU A 30 6.36 -5.97 -9.74
N ASP A 31 7.40 -5.22 -10.07
CA ASP A 31 8.07 -5.31 -11.37
C ASP A 31 9.61 -5.14 -11.25
N PRO A 32 10.41 -6.22 -11.41
CA PRO A 32 9.97 -7.59 -11.67
C PRO A 32 9.26 -8.22 -10.44
N PRO A 33 8.34 -9.19 -10.65
CA PRO A 33 7.66 -9.84 -9.53
C PRO A 33 8.62 -10.51 -8.55
N ALA A 34 8.53 -10.15 -7.27
CA ALA A 34 9.36 -10.74 -6.24
C ALA A 34 8.97 -12.20 -5.92
N SER A 35 9.90 -12.96 -5.31
CA SER A 35 9.71 -14.38 -4.98
C SER A 35 8.71 -14.60 -3.85
N THR A 36 8.18 -15.82 -3.72
CA THR A 36 7.28 -16.19 -2.61
C THR A 36 7.92 -15.94 -1.24
N GLY A 37 9.20 -16.28 -1.07
CA GLY A 37 9.93 -16.04 0.19
C GLY A 37 10.05 -14.55 0.53
N PHE A 38 10.26 -13.70 -0.49
CA PHE A 38 10.24 -12.24 -0.33
C PHE A 38 8.92 -11.77 0.29
N TRP A 39 7.78 -12.29 -0.20
CA TRP A 39 6.45 -11.87 0.25
C TRP A 39 6.06 -12.42 1.62
N GLN A 40 6.54 -13.60 1.99
CA GLN A 40 6.31 -14.17 3.33
C GLN A 40 6.92 -13.31 4.44
N GLU A 41 8.02 -12.62 4.14
CA GLU A 41 8.70 -11.73 5.07
C GLU A 41 8.29 -10.26 4.94
N ALA A 42 7.52 -9.91 3.90
CA ALA A 42 7.16 -8.54 3.57
C ALA A 42 6.12 -7.93 4.53
N GLY A 43 6.38 -6.69 4.94
CA GLY A 43 5.48 -5.83 5.69
C GLY A 43 5.52 -4.41 5.13
N LEU A 44 4.47 -3.64 5.39
CA LEU A 44 4.37 -2.24 4.96
C LEU A 44 5.13 -1.30 5.90
N SER A 45 5.11 -1.58 7.21
CA SER A 45 5.84 -0.81 8.20
C SER A 45 6.05 -1.60 9.48
N ARG A 46 7.26 -1.49 10.06
CA ARG A 46 7.56 -2.03 11.40
C ARG A 46 7.03 -1.14 12.52
N SER A 47 6.74 0.14 12.24
CA SER A 47 6.16 1.05 13.22
C SER A 47 4.64 0.87 13.39
N GLN A 48 4.00 0.12 12.49
CA GLN A 48 2.55 -0.06 12.48
C GLN A 48 2.14 -1.45 12.99
N PRO A 49 0.92 -1.61 13.54
CA PRO A 49 0.41 -2.89 14.03
C PRO A 49 0.37 -3.99 12.96
N ARG A 50 0.36 -5.26 13.37
CA ARG A 50 0.34 -6.41 12.43
C ARG A 50 -1.01 -6.70 11.78
N ASP A 51 -2.07 -6.12 12.31
CA ASP A 51 -3.43 -6.18 11.78
C ASP A 51 -3.80 -4.94 10.95
N PHE A 52 -2.86 -4.00 10.80
CA PHE A 52 -2.91 -2.95 9.79
C PHE A 52 -2.95 -3.57 8.38
N TYR A 53 -3.76 -2.99 7.51
CA TYR A 53 -3.74 -3.32 6.08
C TYR A 53 -3.96 -2.11 5.20
N ALA A 54 -3.50 -2.21 3.96
CA ALA A 54 -3.62 -1.18 2.95
C ALA A 54 -4.29 -1.71 1.68
N LEU A 55 -5.23 -0.93 1.13
CA LEU A 55 -5.61 -1.04 -0.28
C LEU A 55 -4.63 -0.20 -1.08
N ILE A 56 -3.87 -0.84 -1.96
CA ILE A 56 -2.81 -0.22 -2.75
C ILE A 56 -3.25 -0.17 -4.22
N GLY A 57 -3.50 1.04 -4.69
CA GLY A 57 -3.72 1.34 -6.10
C GLY A 57 -2.49 1.99 -6.72
N SER A 58 -2.45 2.03 -8.06
CA SER A 58 -1.32 2.61 -8.79
C SER A 58 -1.10 4.09 -8.51
N SER A 59 0.13 4.55 -8.75
CA SER A 59 0.56 5.95 -8.63
C SER A 59 0.37 6.54 -7.23
N GLY A 60 0.65 5.73 -6.21
CA GLY A 60 0.56 6.15 -4.81
C GLY A 60 -0.85 6.21 -4.21
N ARG A 61 -1.92 5.78 -4.88
CA ARG A 61 -3.26 5.79 -4.27
C ARG A 61 -3.34 4.75 -3.17
N ARG A 62 -3.82 5.15 -1.99
CA ARG A 62 -3.84 4.30 -0.80
C ARG A 62 -5.12 4.47 -0.01
N VAL A 63 -5.57 3.38 0.59
CA VAL A 63 -6.45 3.41 1.76
C VAL A 63 -5.76 2.60 2.84
N TYR A 64 -5.43 3.25 3.95
CA TYR A 64 -4.75 2.65 5.09
C TYR A 64 -5.78 2.42 6.20
N ILE A 65 -5.80 1.22 6.78
CA ILE A 65 -6.85 0.80 7.70
C ILE A 65 -6.22 0.17 8.95
N TRP A 66 -6.56 0.74 10.10
CA TRP A 66 -6.22 0.27 11.45
C TRP A 66 -7.50 -0.23 12.12
N PRO A 67 -7.78 -1.54 12.08
CA PRO A 67 -9.09 -2.06 12.49
C PRO A 67 -9.39 -1.88 13.97
N ARG A 68 -8.38 -2.08 14.84
CA ARG A 68 -8.56 -1.97 16.30
C ARG A 68 -8.77 -0.54 16.75
N GLU A 69 -8.03 0.37 16.15
CA GLU A 69 -8.05 1.80 16.44
C GLU A 69 -9.22 2.50 15.72
N GLN A 70 -9.90 1.81 14.80
CA GLN A 70 -10.97 2.35 13.96
C GLN A 70 -10.54 3.58 13.15
N VAL A 71 -9.28 3.59 12.72
CA VAL A 71 -8.71 4.68 11.91
C VAL A 71 -8.64 4.25 10.46
N VAL A 72 -9.09 5.14 9.57
CA VAL A 72 -8.95 5.00 8.12
C VAL A 72 -8.35 6.27 7.55
N ILE A 73 -7.30 6.13 6.75
CA ILE A 73 -6.71 7.25 6.01
C ILE A 73 -6.79 6.96 4.52
N ALA A 74 -7.45 7.84 3.78
CA ALA A 74 -7.51 7.77 2.32
C ALA A 74 -6.56 8.80 1.69
N ARG A 75 -5.62 8.34 0.85
CA ARG A 75 -4.75 9.18 0.04
C ARG A 75 -5.24 9.17 -1.41
N HIS A 76 -5.81 10.29 -1.83
CA HIS A 76 -6.32 10.50 -3.20
C HIS A 76 -5.30 11.23 -4.13
N GLY A 77 -4.02 11.24 -3.77
CA GLY A 77 -2.96 11.87 -4.59
C GLY A 77 -2.48 10.97 -5.73
N VAL A 78 -1.94 11.56 -6.79
CA VAL A 78 -1.19 10.86 -7.84
C VAL A 78 0.26 11.27 -7.72
N ALA A 79 1.14 10.35 -7.33
CA ALA A 79 2.58 10.60 -7.35
C ALA A 79 3.30 9.31 -7.76
N ARG A 80 4.10 9.38 -8.82
CA ARG A 80 4.93 8.25 -9.26
C ARG A 80 6.00 7.88 -8.23
N SER A 81 6.40 8.83 -7.40
CA SER A 81 7.42 8.68 -6.36
C SER A 81 6.85 8.52 -4.95
N TRP A 82 5.57 8.14 -4.82
CA TRP A 82 5.00 7.90 -3.50
C TRP A 82 5.72 6.73 -2.81
N ARG A 83 6.00 6.89 -1.51
CA ARG A 83 6.55 5.83 -0.66
C ARG A 83 5.70 5.69 0.59
N ASP A 84 5.26 4.48 0.87
CA ASP A 84 4.43 4.12 2.00
C ASP A 84 5.21 4.25 3.31
N GLY A 85 6.48 3.81 3.33
CA GLY A 85 7.28 3.77 4.56
C GLY A 85 7.46 5.13 5.26
N PRO A 86 7.89 6.21 4.57
CA PRO A 86 8.01 7.53 5.18
C PRO A 86 6.70 8.08 5.73
N PHE A 87 5.58 7.86 5.01
CA PHE A 87 4.26 8.27 5.47
C PHE A 87 3.89 7.52 6.75
N LEU A 88 3.95 6.18 6.72
CA LEU A 88 3.60 5.32 7.86
C LEU A 88 4.48 5.50 9.10
N ARG A 89 5.64 6.14 9.00
CA ARG A 89 6.46 6.51 10.16
C ARG A 89 6.08 7.85 10.78
N ALA A 90 5.40 8.71 10.02
CA ALA A 90 5.02 10.05 10.46
C ALA A 90 3.64 10.10 11.14
N ILE A 91 2.91 8.99 11.13
CA ILE A 91 1.60 8.78 11.75
C ILE A 91 1.69 7.79 12.90
#